data_AF-A0A6J4FS27-F1
#
_entry.id   AF-A0A6J4FS27-F1
#
_cell.length_a   1.000
_cell.length_b   1.000
_cell.length_c   1.000
_cell.angle_alpha   90.00
_cell.angle_beta   90.00
_cell.angle_gamma   90.00
#
_symmetry.space_group_name_H-M   'P 1'
#
loop_
_entity.id
_entity.type
_entity.pdbx_description
1 polymer ?
#
loop_
_entity_poly.entity_id
_entity_poly.type
_entity_poly.pdbx_seq_one_letter_code
_entity_poly.pdbx_strand_id
1 'polypeptide(L)'
;MNARIYDPQQDIDRRLEIIAEIFPWHRTYEVDEEGFAILKMSLLKCSGHTRLTDPGGGSLSKKHLEVAFAHVVTQVTAWFSNKSDYFAIKASCDAANAAVRASDLH
;
A
#
# COMPACT_ATOMS: atom_id res chain seq x y z
N MET A 1 18.95 -7.07 -35.93
CA MET A 1 17.95 -7.44 -34.89
C MET A 1 18.09 -6.44 -33.76
N ASN A 2 17.14 -5.52 -33.59
CA ASN A 2 17.14 -4.63 -32.43
C ASN A 2 16.66 -5.41 -31.21
N ALA A 3 17.59 -5.79 -30.33
CA ALA A 3 17.23 -6.23 -29.00
C ALA A 3 16.57 -5.04 -28.31
N ARG A 4 15.25 -5.06 -28.16
CA ARG A 4 14.59 -4.15 -27.23
C ARG A 4 15.21 -4.42 -25.87
N ILE A 5 15.97 -3.46 -25.36
CA ILE A 5 16.49 -3.50 -24.00
C ILE A 5 15.25 -3.50 -23.11
N TYR A 6 15.00 -4.63 -22.43
CA TYR A 6 13.97 -4.71 -21.42
C TYR A 6 14.42 -3.82 -20.26
N ASP A 7 13.66 -2.76 -20.00
CA ASP A 7 13.85 -1.89 -18.86
C ASP A 7 12.77 -2.25 -17.81
N PRO A 8 13.15 -2.93 -16.72
CA PRO A 8 12.21 -3.29 -15.66
C PRO A 8 11.51 -2.08 -15.05
N GLN A 9 12.15 -0.90 -15.05
CA GLN A 9 11.56 0.30 -14.48
C GLN A 9 10.41 0.80 -15.35
N GLN A 10 10.53 0.76 -16.68
CA GLN A 10 9.44 1.11 -17.59
C GLN A 10 8.22 0.20 -17.42
N ASP A 11 8.42 -1.09 -17.11
CA ASP A 11 7.31 -2.00 -16.81
C ASP A 11 6.62 -1.61 -15.50
N ILE A 12 7.40 -1.30 -14.45
CA ILE A 12 6.86 -0.83 -13.17
C ILE A 12 6.06 0.45 -13.36
N ASP A 13 6.64 1.47 -13.99
CA ASP A 13 6.01 2.77 -14.19
C ASP A 13 4.70 2.63 -14.96
N ARG A 14 4.70 1.84 -16.04
CA ARG A 14 3.49 1.56 -16.83
C ARG A 14 2.40 0.87 -15.99
N ARG A 15 2.77 -0.09 -15.14
CA ARG A 15 1.79 -0.75 -14.25
C ARG A 15 1.21 0.24 -13.24
N LEU A 16 2.05 1.10 -12.66
CA LEU A 16 1.60 2.12 -11.70
C LEU A 16 0.68 3.14 -12.37
N GLU A 17 0.98 3.59 -13.59
CA GLU A 17 0.11 4.46 -14.38
C GLU A 17 -1.28 3.83 -14.61
N ILE A 18 -1.33 2.57 -15.06
CA ILE A 18 -2.60 1.85 -15.28
C ILE A 18 -3.42 1.74 -13.98
N ILE A 19 -2.76 1.50 -12.84
CA ILE A 19 -3.46 1.45 -11.55
C ILE A 19 -3.97 2.84 -11.18
N ALA A 20 -3.17 3.89 -11.36
CA ALA A 20 -3.50 5.26 -11.02
C ALA A 20 -4.68 5.82 -11.86
N GLU A 21 -4.86 5.37 -13.11
CA GLU A 21 -6.03 5.72 -13.92
C GLU A 21 -7.35 5.27 -13.27
N ILE A 22 -7.34 4.12 -12.57
CA ILE A 22 -8.52 3.55 -11.91
C ILE A 22 -8.62 4.03 -10.45
N PHE A 23 -7.47 4.18 -9.79
CA PHE A 23 -7.34 4.52 -8.38
C PHE A 23 -6.40 5.73 -8.21
N PRO A 24 -6.88 6.95 -8.47
CA PRO A 24 -6.03 8.14 -8.55
C PRO A 24 -5.44 8.59 -7.20
N TRP A 25 -5.93 8.05 -6.08
CA TRP A 25 -5.43 8.38 -4.75
C TRP A 25 -4.71 7.17 -4.18
N HIS A 26 -3.49 7.33 -3.68
CA HIS A 26 -2.74 6.24 -3.10
C HIS A 26 -1.75 6.70 -2.02
N ARG A 27 -1.39 5.79 -1.13
CA ARG A 27 -0.35 5.98 -0.12
C ARG A 27 0.36 4.67 0.16
N THR A 28 1.67 4.74 0.32
CA THR A 28 2.50 3.63 0.78
C THR A 28 2.61 3.69 2.31
N TYR A 29 2.45 2.53 2.93
CA TYR A 29 2.53 2.32 4.37
C TYR A 29 3.62 1.29 4.66
N GLU A 30 4.40 1.55 5.69
CA GLU A 30 5.28 0.58 6.32
C GLU A 30 4.46 -0.15 7.41
N VAL A 31 4.29 -1.45 7.25
CA VAL A 31 3.44 -2.27 8.12
C VAL A 31 4.14 -3.58 8.46
N ASP A 32 3.98 -4.02 9.70
CA ASP A 32 4.19 -5.41 10.09
C ASP A 32 2.90 -6.23 9.82
N GLU A 33 2.88 -7.49 10.25
CA GLU A 33 1.74 -8.38 10.03
C GLU A 33 0.46 -7.85 10.69
N GLU A 34 0.56 -7.32 11.91
CA GLU A 34 -0.56 -6.76 12.66
C GLU A 34 -1.10 -5.48 12.00
N GLY A 35 -0.20 -4.53 11.69
CA GLY A 35 -0.53 -3.30 10.99
C GLY A 35 -1.16 -3.55 9.62
N PHE A 36 -0.71 -4.57 8.90
CA PHE A 36 -1.31 -4.96 7.63
C PHE A 36 -2.73 -5.52 7.79
N ALA A 37 -2.97 -6.34 8.83
CA ALA A 37 -4.31 -6.84 9.14
C ALA A 37 -5.27 -5.70 9.48
N ILE A 38 -4.83 -4.74 10.29
CA ILE A 38 -5.62 -3.54 10.66
C ILE A 38 -5.91 -2.68 9.42
N LEU A 39 -4.90 -2.47 8.56
CA LEU A 39 -5.07 -1.73 7.32
C LEU A 39 -6.12 -2.40 6.43
N LYS A 40 -6.03 -3.72 6.22
CA LYS A 40 -7.04 -4.48 5.44
C LYS A 40 -8.44 -4.32 6.01
N MET A 41 -8.60 -4.44 7.32
CA MET A 41 -9.90 -4.26 7.97
C MET A 41 -10.46 -2.85 7.81
N SER A 42 -9.60 -1.84 7.80
CA SER A 42 -10.00 -0.45 7.59
C SER A 42 -10.44 -0.20 6.15
N LEU A 43 -9.74 -0.78 5.17
CA LEU A 43 -10.09 -0.66 3.75
C LEU A 43 -11.44 -1.31 3.39
N LEU A 44 -11.87 -2.33 4.13
CA LEU A 44 -13.19 -2.94 3.96
C LEU A 44 -14.36 -1.99 4.32
N LYS A 45 -14.08 -0.92 5.07
CA LYS A 45 -15.07 0.10 5.46
C LYS A 45 -15.14 1.26 4.47
N CYS A 46 -14.26 1.28 3.46
CA CYS A 46 -14.29 2.32 2.44
C CYS A 46 -15.56 2.23 1.59
N SER A 47 -16.07 3.39 1.20
CA SER A 47 -17.26 3.50 0.36
C SER A 47 -16.98 3.17 -1.12
N GLY A 48 -15.77 3.49 -1.59
CA GLY A 48 -15.28 3.21 -2.93
C GLY A 48 -14.45 1.94 -3.02
N HIS A 49 -13.96 1.67 -4.23
CA HIS A 49 -13.07 0.55 -4.46
C HIS A 49 -11.67 0.87 -3.95
N THR A 50 -11.05 -0.15 -3.34
CA THR A 50 -9.69 -0.09 -2.86
C THR A 50 -8.87 -1.23 -3.45
N ARG A 51 -7.56 -1.03 -3.56
CA ARG A 51 -6.60 -2.05 -3.99
C ARG A 51 -5.34 -1.96 -3.16
N LEU A 52 -4.75 -3.12 -2.86
CA LEU A 52 -3.44 -3.21 -2.22
C LEU A 52 -2.43 -3.81 -3.19
N THR A 53 -1.25 -3.22 -3.26
CA THR A 53 -0.12 -3.72 -4.05
C THR A 53 1.19 -3.60 -3.28
N ASP A 54 2.24 -4.23 -3.76
CA ASP A 54 3.60 -3.81 -3.44
C ASP A 54 3.89 -2.41 -4.04
N PRO A 55 5.02 -1.76 -3.68
CA PRO A 55 5.39 -0.45 -4.23
C PRO A 55 5.54 -0.40 -5.75
N GLY A 56 5.81 -1.54 -6.39
CA GLY A 56 5.88 -1.66 -7.84
C GLY A 56 4.54 -1.96 -8.53
N GLY A 57 3.42 -1.99 -7.79
CA GLY A 57 2.10 -2.30 -8.34
C GLY A 57 1.79 -3.80 -8.46
N GLY A 58 2.69 -4.67 -7.98
CA GLY A 58 2.52 -6.12 -7.96
C GLY A 58 1.51 -6.59 -6.91
N SER A 59 0.98 -7.80 -7.09
CA SER A 59 -0.02 -8.37 -6.19
C SER A 59 0.61 -8.91 -4.90
N LEU A 60 -0.02 -8.61 -3.77
CA LEU A 60 0.37 -9.11 -2.46
C LEU A 60 -0.18 -10.52 -2.22
N SER A 61 0.44 -11.53 -2.83
CA SER A 61 0.07 -12.93 -2.58
C SER A 61 0.37 -13.34 -1.13
N LYS A 62 -0.32 -14.39 -0.64
CA LYS A 62 -0.07 -14.92 0.71
C LYS A 62 1.41 -15.24 0.93
N LYS A 63 2.05 -15.91 -0.03
CA LYS A 63 3.47 -16.27 0.04
C LYS A 63 4.40 -15.06 -0.01
N HIS A 64 4.04 -14.03 -0.77
CA HIS A 64 4.79 -12.76 -0.78
C HIS A 64 4.77 -12.12 0.62
N LEU A 65 3.58 -12.06 1.24
CA LEU A 65 3.41 -11.50 2.57
C LEU A 65 4.08 -12.35 3.66
N GLU A 66 3.99 -13.69 3.58
CA GLU A 66 4.69 -14.61 4.49
C GLU A 66 6.20 -14.36 4.46
N VAL A 67 6.79 -14.19 3.27
CA VAL A 67 8.22 -13.89 3.14
C VAL A 67 8.55 -12.46 3.61
N ALA A 68 7.71 -11.49 3.28
CA ALA A 68 7.92 -10.09 3.64
C ALA A 68 7.90 -9.90 5.18
N PHE A 69 6.90 -10.47 5.86
CA PHE A 69 6.75 -10.38 7.31
C PHE A 69 7.72 -11.28 8.10
N ALA A 70 8.32 -12.30 7.47
CA ALA A 70 9.28 -13.18 8.14
C ALA A 70 10.56 -12.48 8.60
N HIS A 71 10.88 -11.31 8.04
CA HIS A 71 12.17 -10.65 8.27
C HIS A 71 12.03 -9.22 8.82
N VAL A 72 11.01 -8.45 8.42
CA VAL A 72 10.90 -7.02 8.76
C VAL A 72 9.47 -6.48 8.54
N VAL A 73 9.28 -5.21 8.91
CA VAL A 73 8.24 -4.32 8.38
C VAL A 73 8.35 -4.24 6.86
N THR A 74 7.23 -4.38 6.14
CA THR A 74 7.16 -4.30 4.68
C THR A 74 6.40 -3.08 4.20
N GLN A 75 6.67 -2.65 2.97
CA GLN A 75 5.93 -1.57 2.33
C GLN A 75 4.75 -2.11 1.51
N VAL A 76 3.58 -1.51 1.71
CA VAL A 76 2.38 -1.80 0.93
C VAL A 76 1.76 -0.49 0.45
N THR A 77 1.30 -0.46 -0.80
CA THR A 77 0.58 0.69 -1.35
C THR A 77 -0.91 0.41 -1.35
N ALA A 78 -1.68 1.25 -0.64
CA ALA A 78 -3.13 1.26 -0.72
C ALA A 78 -3.57 2.30 -1.73
N TRP A 79 -4.45 1.89 -2.64
CA TRP A 79 -5.01 2.66 -3.73
C TRP A 79 -6.51 2.82 -3.53
N PHE A 80 -7.05 3.98 -3.88
CA PHE A 80 -8.42 4.37 -3.62
C PHE A 80 -9.02 5.02 -4.86
N SER A 81 -10.23 4.59 -5.23
CA SER A 81 -11.00 5.25 -6.29
C SER A 81 -11.63 6.55 -5.78
N ASN A 82 -11.83 6.67 -4.46
CA ASN A 82 -12.48 7.80 -3.82
C ASN A 82 -11.50 8.59 -2.93
N LYS A 83 -11.50 9.92 -3.09
CA LYS A 83 -10.67 10.86 -2.33
C LYS A 83 -11.01 10.89 -0.83
N SER A 84 -12.29 10.77 -0.46
CA SER A 84 -12.69 10.84 0.95
C SER A 84 -12.18 9.64 1.74
N ASP A 85 -12.25 8.44 1.14
CA ASP A 85 -11.72 7.21 1.73
C ASP A 85 -10.21 7.30 1.94
N TYR A 86 -9.49 7.83 0.94
CA TYR A 86 -8.05 8.11 1.05
C TYR A 86 -7.73 8.98 2.27
N PHE A 87 -8.44 10.11 2.44
CA PHE A 87 -8.20 11.00 3.59
C PHE A 87 -8.60 10.38 4.92
N ALA A 88 -9.68 9.60 4.97
CA ALA A 88 -10.13 8.93 6.18
C ALA A 88 -9.10 7.90 6.67
N ILE A 89 -8.57 7.07 5.76
CA ILE A 89 -7.52 6.10 6.10
C ILE A 89 -6.23 6.82 6.47
N LYS A 90 -5.82 7.83 5.70
CA LYS A 90 -4.65 8.66 6.02
C LYS A 90 -4.72 9.23 7.43
N ALA A 91 -5.85 9.85 7.80
CA ALA A 91 -6.03 10.44 9.12
C ALA A 91 -5.98 9.38 10.23
N SER A 92 -6.59 8.22 10.01
CA SER A 92 -6.59 7.11 10.97
C SER A 92 -5.18 6.57 11.22
N CYS A 93 -4.38 6.37 10.16
CA CYS A 93 -2.99 5.94 10.27
C CYS A 93 -2.10 6.99 10.94
N ASP A 94 -2.27 8.27 10.58
CA ASP A 94 -1.48 9.36 11.17
C ASP A 94 -1.80 9.48 12.69
N ALA A 95 -3.06 9.29 13.10
CA ALA A 95 -3.47 9.29 14.51
C ALA A 95 -2.90 8.09 15.29
N ALA A 96 -2.94 6.89 14.72
CA ALA A 96 -2.35 5.70 15.33
C ALA A 96 -0.84 5.87 15.56
N ASN A 97 -0.11 6.35 14.55
CA ASN A 97 1.32 6.61 14.65
C ASN A 97 1.66 7.70 15.68
N ALA A 98 0.81 8.72 15.82
CA ALA A 98 0.98 9.74 16.85
C ALA A 98 0.80 9.18 18.27
N ALA A 99 -0.18 8.28 18.46
CA ALA A 99 -0.44 7.64 19.75
C ALA A 99 0.71 6.72 20.21
N VAL A 100 1.31 5.97 19.29
CA VAL A 100 2.50 5.13 19.56
C VAL A 100 3.66 6.00 20.03
N ARG A 101 4.00 7.05 19.28
CA ARG A 101 5.10 7.98 19.65
C ARG A 101 4.89 8.65 20.99
N ALA A 102 3.65 9.00 21.34
CA ALA A 102 3.34 9.59 22.64
C ALA A 102 3.51 8.58 23.79
N SER A 103 3.28 7.30 23.53
CA SER A 103 3.42 6.21 24.51
C SER A 103 4.88 5.84 24.76
N ASP A 104 5.74 5.93 23.73
CA ASP A 104 7.19 5.65 23.84
C ASP A 104 7.98 6.74 24.60
N LEU A 105 7.33 7.88 24.91
CA LEU A 105 7.93 9.02 25.63
C LEU A 105 7.63 8.99 27.15
N HIS A 106 7.00 7.94 27.67
CA HIS A 106 6.68 7.75 29.09
C HIS A 106 7.27 6.44 29.62
#